data_AF-A0A6L9KX37-F1
#
_entry.id   AF-A0A6L9KX37-F1
#
_cell.length_a   1.000
_cell.length_b   1.000
_cell.length_c   1.000
_cell.angle_alpha   90.00
_cell.angle_beta   90.00
_cell.angle_gamma   90.00
#
_symmetry.space_group_name_H-M   'P 1'
#
loop_
_entity.id
_entity.type
_entity.pdbx_description
1 polymer ?
#
loop_
_entity_poly.entity_id
_entity_poly.type
_entity_poly.pdbx_seq_one_letter_code
_entity_poly.pdbx_strand_id
1 'polypeptide(L)' 'MKIAVLPGDGIGPEIVAEALKVLGVFCSEGLELETETGDIGGIAVARKGNPLPTATLTLCNS' A
#
# COMPACT_ATOMS: atom_id res chain seq x y z
N MET A 1 -13.72 -5.99 -0.68
CA MET A 1 -12.73 -5.74 -1.76
C MET A 1 -11.34 -5.64 -1.14
N LYS A 2 -10.30 -6.18 -1.79
CA LYS A 2 -8.91 -6.11 -1.29
C LYS A 2 -8.11 -5.05 -2.05
N ILE A 3 -7.32 -4.26 -1.32
CA ILE A 3 -6.45 -3.21 -1.87
C ILE A 3 -5.02 -3.45 -1.36
N ALA A 4 -4.10 -3.68 -2.30
CA ALA A 4 -2.67 -3.59 -2.04
C ALA A 4 -2.25 -2.11 -2.00
N VAL A 5 -1.73 -1.66 -0.86
CA VAL A 5 -1.32 -0.27 -0.61
C VAL A 5 0.19 -0.17 -0.81
N LEU A 6 0.62 0.55 -1.84
CA LEU A 6 2.04 0.66 -2.21
C LEU A 6 2.49 2.13 -2.13
N PRO A 7 2.88 2.63 -0.95
CA PRO A 7 3.16 4.04 -0.72
C PRO A 7 4.41 4.58 -1.42
N GLY A 8 5.36 3.70 -1.79
CA GLY A 8 6.55 4.08 -2.54
C GLY A 8 7.47 5.07 -1.79
N ASP A 9 8.05 6.01 -2.54
CA ASP A 9 9.10 6.92 -2.07
C ASP A 9 8.68 8.40 -2.11
N GLY A 10 9.55 9.27 -1.59
CA GLY A 10 9.32 10.71 -1.58
C GLY A 10 8.09 11.06 -0.76
N ILE A 11 7.17 11.81 -1.35
CA ILE A 11 5.90 12.21 -0.69
C ILE A 11 4.84 11.11 -0.70
N GLY A 12 5.07 9.99 -1.39
CA GLY A 12 4.10 8.92 -1.54
C GLY A 12 3.51 8.40 -0.21
N PRO A 13 4.34 8.08 0.80
CA PRO A 13 3.84 7.67 2.12
C PRO A 13 2.92 8.70 2.80
N GLU A 14 3.22 9.99 2.66
CA GLU A 14 2.43 11.07 3.26
C GLU A 14 1.06 11.19 2.58
N ILE A 15 1.03 11.19 1.24
CA ILE A 15 -0.21 11.30 0.47
C ILE A 15 -1.09 10.05 0.61
N VAL A 16 -0.49 8.86 0.60
CA VAL A 16 -1.22 7.60 0.76
C VAL A 16 -1.82 7.47 2.17
N ALA A 17 -1.14 7.97 3.20
CA ALA A 17 -1.71 8.01 4.55
C ALA A 17 -3.01 8.84 4.61
N GLU A 18 -3.07 9.98 3.91
CA GLU A 18 -4.30 10.78 3.84
C GLU A 18 -5.40 10.11 3.01
N ALA A 19 -5.05 9.42 1.92
CA ALA A 19 -6.00 8.64 1.13
C ALA A 19 -6.65 7.52 1.96
N LEU A 20 -5.87 6.83 2.81
CA LEU A 20 -6.38 5.80 3.70
C LEU A 20 -7.36 6.35 4.75
N LYS A 21 -7.18 7.59 5.23
CA LYS A 21 -8.15 8.23 6.13
C LYS A 21 -9.49 8.45 5.45
N VAL A 22 -9.48 8.92 4.19
CA VAL A 22 -10.69 9.11 3.39
C VAL A 22 -11.39 7.76 3.16
N LEU A 23 -10.65 6.72 2.79
CA LEU A 23 -11.19 5.37 2.67
C LEU A 23 -11.79 4.85 3.98
N GLY A 24 -11.16 5.18 5.13
CA GLY A 24 -11.67 4.84 6.46
C GLY A 24 -13.06 5.43 6.76
N VAL A 25 -13.40 6.61 6.22
CA VAL A 25 -14.74 7.19 6.35
C VAL A 25 -15.76 6.29 5.66
N PHE A 26 -15.51 5.88 4.42
CA PHE A 26 -16.40 4.98 3.70
C PHE A 26 -16.50 3.60 4.34
N CYS A 27 -15.40 3.08 4.91
CA CYS A 27 -15.45 1.85 5.69
C CYS A 27 -16.40 1.97 6.88
N SER A 28 -16.39 3.11 7.57
CA SER A 28 -17.30 3.37 8.70
C SER A 28 -18.78 3.46 8.28
N GLU A 29 -19.05 3.75 7.02
CA GLU A 29 -20.39 3.78 6.42
C GLU A 29 -20.84 2.43 5.82
N GLY A 30 -20.04 1.38 6.00
CA GLY A 30 -20.39 0.01 5.59
C GLY A 30 -19.70 -0.47 4.32
N LEU A 31 -18.74 0.26 3.77
CA LEU A 31 -17.92 -0.22 2.66
C LEU A 31 -16.91 -1.29 3.16
N GLU A 32 -17.04 -2.52 2.68
CA GLU A 32 -16.13 -3.61 3.04
C GLU A 32 -14.80 -3.54 2.25
N LEU A 33 -13.77 -3.00 2.89
CA LEU A 33 -12.41 -2.92 2.39
C LEU A 33 -11.42 -3.64 3.30
N GLU A 34 -10.53 -4.41 2.69
CA GLU A 34 -9.32 -4.93 3.32
C GLU A 34 -8.11 -4.28 2.65
N THR A 35 -7.18 -3.77 3.45
CA THR A 35 -5.96 -3.14 2.97
C THR A 35 -4.74 -3.84 3.52
N GLU A 36 -3.77 -4.16 2.68
CA GLU A 36 -2.46 -4.67 3.09
C GLU A 36 -1.37 -3.86 2.39
N THR A 37 -0.32 -3.50 3.12
CA THR A 37 0.73 -2.59 2.65
C THR A 37 1.97 -3.36 2.19
N GLY A 38 2.52 -2.99 1.04
CA GLY A 38 3.75 -3.58 0.49
C GLY A 38 4.82 -2.54 0.18
N ASP A 39 6.09 -2.92 0.33
CA ASP A 39 7.24 -2.10 -0.06
C ASP A 39 7.37 -2.07 -1.60
N ILE A 40 7.57 -0.90 -2.21
CA ILE A 40 7.90 -0.75 -3.64
C ILE A 40 8.91 0.39 -3.83
N GLY A 41 9.70 0.36 -4.91
CA GLY A 41 10.59 1.46 -5.27
C GLY A 41 11.89 1.49 -4.47
N GLY A 42 12.42 2.68 -4.25
CA GLY A 42 13.68 2.94 -3.54
C GLY A 42 13.71 2.39 -2.11
N ILE A 43 12.61 2.50 -1.36
CA ILE A 43 12.50 1.94 -0.01
C ILE A 43 12.56 0.41 -0.05
N ALA A 44 12.02 -0.22 -1.09
CA ALA A 44 12.13 -1.66 -1.30
C ALA A 44 13.56 -2.06 -1.67
N VAL A 45 14.27 -1.27 -2.49
CA VAL A 45 15.70 -1.48 -2.75
C VAL A 45 16.50 -1.39 -1.46
N ALA A 46 16.28 -0.34 -0.66
CA ALA A 46 17.00 -0.12 0.59
C ALA A 46 16.79 -1.25 1.61
N ARG A 47 15.58 -1.82 1.67
CA ARG A 47 15.21 -2.87 2.64
C ARG A 47 15.44 -4.29 2.14
N LYS A 48 15.28 -4.53 0.84
CA LYS A 48 15.16 -5.88 0.24
C LYS A 48 16.10 -6.10 -0.94
N GLY A 49 16.84 -5.07 -1.37
CA GLY A 49 17.74 -5.13 -2.53
C GLY A 49 17.03 -5.24 -3.88
N ASN A 50 15.70 -5.09 -3.92
CA ASN A 50 14.88 -5.24 -5.12
C ASN A 50 13.76 -4.18 -5.10
N PRO A 51 13.58 -3.38 -6.18
CA PRO A 51 12.54 -2.36 -6.25
C PRO A 51 11.12 -2.94 -6.30
N LEU A 52 10.96 -4.21 -6.66
CA LEU A 52 9.70 -4.94 -6.62
C LEU A 52 9.93 -6.33 -5.98
N PRO A 53 9.94 -6.42 -4.65
CA PRO A 53 10.10 -7.68 -3.95
C PRO A 53 9.00 -8.68 -4.32
N THR A 54 9.34 -9.97 -4.34
CA THR A 54 8.36 -11.04 -4.62
C THR A 54 7.15 -10.96 -3.69
N ALA A 55 7.36 -10.62 -2.41
CA ALA A 55 6.26 -10.42 -1.45
C ALA A 55 5.26 -9.36 -1.91
N THR A 56 5.73 -8.23 -2.44
CA THR A 56 4.88 -7.15 -2.96
C THR A 56 4.13 -7.60 -4.22
N LEU A 57 4.79 -8.34 -5.11
CA LEU A 57 4.14 -8.90 -6.29
C LEU A 57 3.08 -9.94 -5.92
N THR A 58 3.33 -10.77 -4.89
CA THR A 58 2.35 -11.73 -4.37
C THR A 58 1.14 -11.01 -3.78
N LEU A 59 1.37 -9.96 -2.99
CA LEU A 59 0.30 -9.12 -2.45
C LEU A 59 -0.59 -8.51 -3.56
N CYS A 60 -0.01 -8.03 -4.66
CA CYS A 60 -0.82 -7.49 -5.76
C CYS A 60 -1.64 -8.53 -6.53
N ASN A 61 -1.30 -9.81 -6.43
CA ASN A 61 -1.99 -10.90 -7.13
C ASN A 61 -2.95 -11.70 -6.24
N SER A 62 -3.21 -11.24 -5.01
CA SER A 62 -4.03 -11.95 -4.00
C SER A 62 -5.51 -11.61 -4.02
#